data_AF-A0A1G2MSN1-F1
#
_entry.id   AF-A0A1G2MSN1-F1
#
_cell.length_a   1.000
_cell.length_b   1.000
_cell.length_c   1.000
_cell.angle_alpha   90.00
_cell.angle_beta   90.00
_cell.angle_gamma   90.00
#
_symmetry.space_group_name_H-M   'P 1'
#
loop_
_entity.id
_entity.type
_entity.pdbx_description
1 polymer ?
#
loop_
_entity_poly.entity_id
_entity_poly.type
_entity_poly.pdbx_seq_one_letter_code
_entity_poly.pdbx_strand_id
1 'polypeptide(L)' 'MPANIVQQIVNPVISLLIGIAIVVFLWGAVEFVAKADNPEGREVGKRHLVWGIIGLAIIFSVYGILNFIQGTLLCLFRSC' A
#
# COMPACT_ATOMS: atom_id res chain seq x y z
N MET A 1 21.61 -17.43 8.66
CA MET A 1 21.49 -16.37 9.70
C MET A 1 20.02 -16.10 9.91
N PRO A 2 19.50 -16.07 11.16
CA PRO A 2 18.07 -16.24 11.43
C PRO A 2 17.25 -15.12 10.78
N ALA A 3 16.67 -15.42 9.61
CA ALA A 3 15.81 -14.57 8.79
C ALA A 3 14.42 -14.38 9.42
N ASN A 4 14.36 -14.37 10.74
CA ASN A 4 13.14 -14.55 11.51
C ASN A 4 12.50 -13.18 11.77
N ILE A 5 13.30 -12.14 11.98
CA ILE A 5 12.80 -10.80 12.35
C ILE A 5 12.08 -10.15 11.17
N VAL A 6 12.62 -10.24 9.96
CA VAL A 6 11.98 -9.67 8.76
C VAL A 6 10.70 -10.45 8.42
N GLN A 7 10.73 -11.78 8.41
CA GLN A 7 9.54 -12.57 8.08
C GLN A 7 8.46 -12.54 9.17
N GLN A 8 8.83 -12.44 10.45
CA GLN A 8 7.85 -12.44 11.55
C GLN A 8 7.36 -11.06 11.97
N ILE A 9 8.10 -9.97 11.67
CA ILE A 9 7.68 -8.61 12.07
C ILE A 9 7.33 -7.77 10.84
N VAL A 10 8.15 -7.78 9.79
CA VAL A 10 7.91 -6.91 8.62
C VAL A 10 6.74 -7.43 7.78
N ASN A 11 6.63 -8.74 7.56
CA ASN A 11 5.54 -9.32 6.77
C ASN A 11 4.12 -9.06 7.33
N PRO A 12 3.84 -9.29 8.63
CA PRO A 12 2.51 -8.98 9.18
C PRO A 12 2.22 -7.49 9.27
N VAL A 13 3.22 -6.66 9.60
CA VAL A 13 3.06 -5.19 9.64
C VAL A 13 2.69 -4.66 8.25
N ILE A 14 3.36 -5.14 7.20
CA ILE A 14 3.09 -4.69 5.84
C ILE A 14 1.73 -5.18 5.34
N SER A 15 1.36 -6.43 5.63
CA SER A 15 0.02 -6.93 5.32
C SER A 15 -1.07 -6.10 6.01
N LEU A 16 -0.83 -5.64 7.24
CA LEU A 16 -1.74 -4.76 7.97
C LEU A 16 -1.83 -3.36 7.34
N LEU A 17 -0.69 -2.76 6.99
CA LEU A 17 -0.67 -1.45 6.31
C LEU A 17 -1.40 -1.48 4.96
N ILE A 18 -1.27 -2.57 4.20
CA ILE A 18 -1.98 -2.76 2.92
C ILE A 18 -3.49 -2.77 3.15
N GLY A 19 -3.96 -3.52 4.15
CA GLY A 19 -5.37 -3.58 4.51
C GLY A 19 -5.94 -2.19 4.85
N ILE A 20 -5.23 -1.43 5.68
CA ILE A 20 -5.65 -0.08 6.08
C ILE A 20 -5.68 0.87 4.88
N ALA A 21 -4.68 0.83 4.01
CA ALA A 21 -4.66 1.72 2.85
C ALA A 21 -5.74 1.41 1.81
N ILE A 22 -6.11 0.14 1.62
CA ILE A 22 -7.24 -0.22 0.77
C ILE A 22 -8.54 0.36 1.34
N VAL A 23 -8.73 0.31 2.66
CA VAL A 23 -9.90 0.90 3.32
C VAL A 23 -9.94 2.42 3.12
N VAL A 24 -8.81 3.12 3.31
CA VAL A 24 -8.73 4.58 3.09
C VAL A 24 -8.96 4.95 1.62
N PHE A 25 -8.42 4.15 0.69
CA PHE A 25 -8.64 4.34 -0.74
C PHE A 25 -10.12 4.17 -1.12
N LEU A 26 -10.77 3.11 -0.63
CA LEU A 26 -12.19 2.87 -0.87
C LEU A 26 -13.06 3.98 -0.26
N TRP A 27 -12.72 4.46 0.94
CA TRP A 27 -13.43 5.57 1.57
C TRP A 27 -13.32 6.86 0.74
N GLY A 28 -12.12 7.20 0.27
CA GLY A 28 -11.91 8.37 -0.58
C GLY A 28 -12.62 8.27 -1.93
N ALA A 29 -12.67 7.07 -2.53
CA ALA A 29 -13.39 6.83 -3.78
C ALA A 29 -14.92 6.96 -3.60
N VAL A 30 -15.47 6.40 -2.51
CA VAL A 30 -16.90 6.53 -2.18
C VAL A 30 -17.28 7.98 -1.91
N GLU A 31 -16.47 8.73 -1.16
CA GLU A 31 -16.74 10.14 -0.89
C GLU A 31 -16.69 11.01 -2.16
N PHE A 32 -15.78 10.71 -3.09
CA PHE A 32 -15.73 11.38 -4.38
C PHE A 32 -16.99 11.16 -5.22
N VAL A 33 -17.50 9.92 -5.27
CA VAL A 33 -18.72 9.58 -6.01
C VAL A 33 -19.96 10.15 -5.32
N ALA A 34 -20.06 10.03 -3.99
CA ALA A 34 -21.21 10.49 -3.22
C ALA A 34 -21.39 12.01 -3.24
N LYS A 35 -20.31 12.78 -3.41
CA LYS A 35 -20.32 14.25 -3.47
C LYS A 35 -20.11 14.80 -4.87
N ALA A 36 -20.28 13.98 -5.91
CA ALA A 36 -20.02 14.35 -7.30
C ALA A 36 -20.96 15.46 -7.83
N ASP A 37 -22.17 15.59 -7.27
CA ASP A 37 -23.18 16.57 -7.69
C ASP A 37 -22.90 18.01 -7.23
N ASN A 38 -22.03 18.23 -6.23
CA ASN A 38 -21.75 19.57 -5.71
C ASN A 38 -20.29 19.98 -6.06
N PRO A 39 -20.04 21.16 -6.66
CA PRO A 39 -18.70 21.58 -7.09
C PRO A 39 -17.67 21.62 -5.94
N GLU A 40 -18.08 22.00 -4.73
CA GLU A 40 -17.22 21.97 -3.52
C GLU A 40 -16.92 20.54 -3.07
N GLY A 41 -17.92 19.67 -3.14
CA GLY A 41 -17.80 18.24 -2.84
C GLY A 41 -16.85 17.52 -3.81
N ARG A 42 -16.84 17.95 -5.07
CA ARG A 42 -15.96 17.43 -6.12
C ARG A 42 -14.49 17.81 -5.91
N GLU A 43 -14.20 19.02 -5.45
CA GLU A 43 -12.83 19.44 -5.08
C GLU A 43 -12.31 18.65 -3.86
N VAL A 44 -13.14 18.48 -2.84
CA VAL A 44 -12.81 17.67 -1.66
C VAL A 44 -12.60 16.20 -2.03
N GLY A 45 -13.48 15.62 -2.85
CA GLY A 45 -13.35 14.25 -3.30
C GLY A 45 -12.11 14.01 -4.17
N LYS A 46 -11.74 14.97 -5.05
CA LYS A 46 -10.47 14.89 -5.81
C LYS A 46 -9.27 14.83 -4.87
N ARG A 47 -9.25 15.68 -3.82
CA ARG A 47 -8.18 15.65 -2.82
C ARG A 47 -8.09 14.28 -2.15
N HIS A 48 -9.21 13.69 -1.74
CA HIS A 48 -9.22 12.35 -1.15
C HIS A 48 -8.77 11.24 -2.11
N LEU A 49 -9.12 11.33 -3.40
CA LEU A 49 -8.60 10.41 -4.42
C LEU A 49 -7.08 10.52 -4.57
N VAL A 50 -6.53 11.73 -4.61
CA VAL A 50 -5.08 11.95 -4.71
C VAL A 50 -4.36 11.37 -3.50
N TRP A 51 -4.89 11.59 -2.29
CA TRP A 51 -4.37 10.97 -1.07
C TRP A 51 -4.42 9.44 -1.12
N GLY A 52 -5.49 8.86 -1.69
CA GLY A 52 -5.61 7.43 -1.93
C GLY A 52 -4.55 6.89 -2.91
N ILE A 53 -4.32 7.59 -4.02
CA ILE A 53 -3.32 7.21 -5.03
C ILE A 53 -1.91 7.26 -4.44
N ILE A 54 -1.60 8.30 -3.65
CA ILE A 54 -0.31 8.41 -2.94
C ILE A 54 -0.14 7.22 -1.98
N GLY A 55 -1.20 6.85 -1.25
CA GLY A 55 -1.18 5.67 -0.38
C GLY A 55 -0.90 4.37 -1.14
N LEU A 56 -1.55 4.17 -2.29
CA LEU A 56 -1.29 3.02 -3.16
C LEU A 56 0.15 3.00 -3.68
N ALA A 57 0.66 4.14 -4.12
CA ALA A 57 2.02 4.26 -4.66
C ALA A 57 3.09 3.89 -3.63
N ILE A 58 2.93 4.33 -2.36
CA ILE A 58 3.85 4.00 -1.27
C ILE A 58 3.86 2.49 -1.02
N ILE A 59 2.69 1.86 -0.93
CA ILE A 59 2.60 0.40 -0.74
C ILE A 59 3.21 -0.37 -1.89
N PHE A 60 2.93 0.04 -3.12
CA PHE A 60 3.45 -0.62 -4.30
C PHE A 60 4.99 -0.55 -4.34
N SER A 61 5.55 0.60 -3.96
CA SER A 61 6.98 0.82 -3.85
C SER A 61 7.62 -0.09 -2.79
N VAL A 62 7.03 -0.15 -1.59
CA VAL A 62 7.51 -1.03 -0.50
C VAL A 62 7.40 -2.51 -0.88
N TYR A 63 6.28 -2.94 -1.45
CA TYR A 63 6.07 -4.32 -1.90
C TYR A 63 7.06 -4.73 -3.00
N GLY A 64 7.35 -3.83 -3.94
CA GLY A 64 8.35 -4.03 -4.98
C GLY A 64 9.74 -4.20 -4.40
N ILE A 65 10.12 -3.36 -3.44
CA ILE A 65 11.42 -3.46 -2.73
C ILE A 65 11.53 -4.80 -1.98
N LEU A 66 10.48 -5.24 -1.29
CA LEU A 66 10.50 -6.52 -0.57
C LEU A 66 10.62 -7.72 -1.51
N ASN A 67 9.89 -7.72 -2.63
CA ASN A 67 10.01 -8.77 -3.63
C ASN A 67 11.38 -8.74 -4.31
N PHE A 68 11.95 -7.56 -4.53
CA PHE A 68 13.29 -7.41 -5.10
C PHE A 68 14.36 -7.95 -4.15
N ILE A 69 14.27 -7.59 -2.86
CA ILE A 69 15.17 -8.10 -1.82
C ILE A 69 14.98 -9.61 -1.65
N GLN A 70 13.75 -10.12 -1.58
CA GLN A 70 13.50 -11.55 -1.47
C GLN A 70 13.97 -12.30 -2.72
N GLY A 71 13.65 -11.84 -3.92
CA GLY A 71 14.06 -12.48 -5.17
C GLY A 71 15.58 -12.50 -5.35
N THR A 72 16.27 -11.42 -5.00
CA THR A 72 17.73 -11.33 -5.15
C THR A 72 18.47 -12.03 -4.02
N LEU A 73 18.03 -11.85 -2.76
CA LEU A 73 18.70 -12.39 -1.58
C LEU A 73 18.32 -13.86 -1.30
N LEU A 74 17.07 -14.32 -1.56
CA LEU A 74 16.75 -15.77 -1.47
C LEU A 74 17.44 -16.56 -2.59
N CYS A 75 17.54 -16.05 -3.82
CA CYS A 75 18.23 -16.77 -4.89
C CYS A 75 19.73 -16.90 -4.59
N LEU A 76 20.32 -15.91 -3.90
CA LEU A 76 21.72 -15.93 -3.46
C LEU A 76 21.95 -16.81 -2.21
N PHE A 77 21.04 -16.79 -1.21
CA PHE A 77 21.18 -17.54 0.06
C PHE A 77 20.58 -18.97 0.02
N ARG A 78 19.71 -19.27 -0.95
CA ARG A 78 19.10 -20.59 -1.22
C ARG A 78 19.64 -21.21 -2.53
N SER A 79 20.89 -20.86 -2.86
CA SER A 79 21.68 -21.50 -3.91
C SER A 79 21.73 -23.01 -3.67
N CYS A 80 21.58 -23.81 -4.73
CA CYS A 80 22.03 -25.21 -4.83
C CYS A 80 21.49 -26.22 -3.79
#